data_AF-A0A197SU17-F1
#
_entry.id   AF-A0A197SU17-F1
#
_cell.length_a   1.000
_cell.length_b   1.000
_cell.length_c   1.000
_cell.angle_alpha   90.00
_cell.angle_beta   90.00
_cell.angle_gamma   90.00
#
_symmetry.space_group_name_H-M   'P 1'
#
loop_
_entity.id
_entity.type
_entity.pdbx_description
1 polymer ?
#
loop_
_entity_poly.entity_id
_entity_poly.type
_entity_poly.pdbx_seq_one_letter_code
_entity_poly.pdbx_strand_id
1 'polypeptide(L)'
;MEQQPRAFAYDPVGTVGRHLAVPRGQRLLHLAPFTPGYASTNARARGRFTRNFVVQGSAADWALLLLAALRQELATAGMRAELVFFQHDEVIVHCPEAEAPRVVEAIRTAGALAGRIAFGETPVRFPFTTAVVERYSEAK
;
A
#
# COMPACT_ATOMS: atom_id res chain seq x y z
N MET A 1 -2.26 26.78 24.04
CA MET A 1 -2.79 25.72 23.15
C MET A 1 -1.60 25.09 22.48
N GLU A 2 -1.01 24.12 23.16
CA GLU A 2 0.27 23.50 22.85
C GLU A 2 0.08 22.56 21.65
N GLN A 3 0.69 22.90 20.51
CA GLN A 3 0.62 22.09 19.30
C GLN A 3 1.49 20.86 19.55
N GLN A 4 0.85 19.70 19.78
CA GLN A 4 1.55 18.43 19.94
C GLN A 4 1.87 17.83 18.57
N PRO A 5 3.03 17.19 18.42
CA PRO A 5 3.45 16.60 17.15
C PRO A 5 2.58 15.42 16.71
N ARG A 6 2.59 15.11 15.42
CA ARG A 6 1.79 14.07 14.76
C ARG A 6 2.73 13.16 13.96
N ALA A 7 2.54 11.85 14.06
CA ALA A 7 3.26 10.88 13.26
C ALA A 7 2.42 10.49 12.03
N PHE A 8 3.07 10.50 10.87
CA PHE A 8 2.55 10.27 9.53
C PHE A 8 3.22 9.06 8.93
N ALA A 9 2.54 8.44 7.98
CA ALA A 9 3.14 7.42 7.15
C ALA A 9 2.63 7.45 5.70
N TYR A 10 3.54 7.33 4.73
CA TYR A 10 3.35 7.57 3.29
C TYR A 10 4.04 6.50 2.41
N ASP A 11 3.48 6.12 1.25
CA ASP A 11 4.12 5.20 0.28
C ASP A 11 4.26 5.82 -1.14
N PRO A 12 5.48 6.12 -1.62
CA PRO A 12 5.68 6.63 -2.98
C PRO A 12 6.01 5.49 -3.97
N VAL A 13 5.02 4.87 -4.61
CA VAL A 13 5.29 3.95 -5.74
C VAL A 13 5.04 4.64 -7.08
N GLY A 14 6.11 5.06 -7.75
CA GLY A 14 6.08 5.62 -9.11
C GLY A 14 7.32 5.28 -9.95
N THR A 15 7.09 4.53 -11.03
CA THR A 15 7.94 4.37 -12.23
C THR A 15 8.95 3.20 -12.25
N VAL A 16 8.58 2.12 -12.94
CA VAL A 16 9.56 1.23 -13.61
C VAL A 16 9.30 1.27 -15.11
N GLY A 17 10.27 1.82 -15.84
CA GLY A 17 10.24 2.00 -17.28
C GLY A 17 11.01 0.93 -18.07
N ARG A 18 10.58 0.80 -19.33
CA ARG A 18 11.31 0.45 -20.57
C ARG A 18 11.85 -0.98 -20.78
N HIS A 19 11.11 -1.69 -21.64
CA HIS A 19 11.52 -2.17 -22.98
C HIS A 19 12.90 -2.84 -23.14
N LEU A 20 12.89 -4.18 -23.15
CA LEU A 20 13.96 -5.02 -23.68
C LEU A 20 13.65 -5.36 -25.15
N ALA A 21 14.57 -5.05 -26.06
CA ALA A 21 14.48 -5.38 -27.49
C ALA A 21 14.96 -6.82 -27.76
N VAL A 22 14.22 -7.57 -28.58
CA VAL A 22 14.59 -8.94 -29.02
C VAL A 22 14.92 -8.93 -30.52
N PRO A 23 16.00 -9.62 -30.99
CA PRO A 23 16.41 -9.59 -32.40
C PRO A 23 15.49 -10.42 -33.30
N ARG A 24 15.31 -9.96 -34.55
CA ARG A 24 14.50 -10.62 -35.58
C ARG A 24 15.31 -11.70 -36.32
N GLY A 25 14.77 -12.91 -36.41
CA GLY A 25 15.17 -13.87 -37.42
C GLY A 25 14.79 -15.32 -37.14
N GLN A 26 13.56 -15.73 -37.46
CA GLN A 26 13.23 -17.07 -38.02
C GLN A 26 11.72 -17.16 -38.36
N ARG A 27 11.43 -17.60 -39.60
CA ARG A 27 10.13 -17.93 -40.23
C ARG A 27 9.93 -19.46 -40.15
N LEU A 28 8.77 -20.10 -40.15
CA LEU A 28 7.35 -19.77 -40.07
C LEU A 28 6.67 -21.13 -39.81
N LEU A 29 5.75 -21.25 -38.86
CA LEU A 29 4.61 -22.17 -39.00
C LEU A 29 3.39 -21.28 -39.07
N HIS A 30 2.66 -21.36 -40.19
CA HIS A 30 1.47 -20.56 -40.47
C HIS A 30 0.33 -21.07 -39.58
N LEU A 31 0.36 -20.69 -38.31
CA LEU A 31 -0.84 -20.61 -37.49
C LEU A 31 -1.70 -19.53 -38.13
N ALA A 32 -2.96 -19.84 -38.44
CA ALA A 32 -3.94 -18.86 -38.87
C ALA A 32 -3.79 -17.60 -37.99
N PRO A 33 -3.77 -16.39 -38.57
CA PRO A 33 -3.60 -15.18 -37.77
C PRO A 33 -4.68 -15.19 -36.69
N PHE A 34 -4.26 -15.21 -35.42
CA PHE A 34 -5.15 -14.95 -34.31
C PHE A 34 -5.78 -13.60 -34.59
N THR A 35 -7.00 -13.64 -35.14
CA THR A 35 -7.78 -12.45 -35.40
C THR A 35 -8.35 -12.13 -34.04
N PRO A 36 -7.90 -11.07 -33.35
CA PRO A 36 -8.51 -10.71 -32.08
C PRO A 36 -9.95 -10.37 -32.43
N GLY A 37 -10.89 -11.25 -32.10
CA GLY A 37 -12.30 -10.90 -32.15
C GLY A 37 -12.43 -9.62 -31.34
N TYR A 38 -12.98 -8.56 -31.94
CA TYR A 38 -13.12 -7.27 -31.29
C TYR A 38 -13.86 -7.50 -29.98
N ALA A 39 -13.12 -7.59 -28.87
CA ALA A 39 -13.72 -7.75 -27.57
C ALA A 39 -14.62 -6.53 -27.41
N SER A 40 -15.91 -6.78 -27.21
CA SER A 40 -16.89 -5.72 -27.05
C SER A 40 -16.41 -4.78 -25.94
N THR A 41 -16.81 -3.51 -26.00
CA THR A 41 -16.40 -2.53 -24.99
C THR A 41 -16.71 -3.03 -23.57
N ASN A 42 -17.80 -3.79 -23.41
CA ASN A 42 -18.19 -4.46 -22.17
C ASN A 42 -17.23 -5.57 -21.76
N ALA A 43 -16.79 -6.43 -22.69
CA ALA A 43 -15.81 -7.48 -22.39
C ALA A 43 -14.45 -6.89 -21.97
N ARG A 44 -14.00 -5.82 -22.65
CA ARG A 44 -12.77 -5.09 -22.28
C ARG A 44 -12.90 -4.39 -20.93
N ALA A 45 -14.03 -3.73 -20.66
CA ALA A 45 -14.29 -3.06 -19.39
C ALA A 45 -14.30 -4.06 -18.22
N ARG A 46 -14.95 -5.21 -18.40
CA ARG A 46 -14.99 -6.29 -17.41
C ARG A 46 -13.60 -6.86 -17.15
N GLY A 47 -12.80 -7.08 -18.20
CA GLY A 47 -11.41 -7.52 -18.06
C GLY A 47 -10.53 -6.54 -17.27
N ARG A 48 -10.71 -5.22 -17.46
CA ARG A 48 -10.02 -4.21 -16.65
C ARG A 48 -10.49 -4.20 -15.20
N PHE A 49 -11.81 -4.29 -14.98
CA PHE A 49 -12.38 -4.35 -13.64
C PHE A 49 -11.83 -5.53 -12.85
N THR A 50 -11.85 -6.75 -13.41
CA THR A 50 -11.37 -7.95 -12.71
C THR A 50 -9.90 -7.84 -12.32
N ARG A 51 -9.04 -7.29 -13.19
CA ARG A 51 -7.61 -7.09 -12.90
C ARG A 51 -7.38 -6.04 -11.81
N ASN A 52 -8.08 -4.91 -11.91
CA ASN A 52 -7.96 -3.83 -10.92
C ASN A 52 -8.53 -4.26 -9.56
N PHE A 53 -9.62 -5.03 -9.55
CA PHE A 53 -10.29 -5.50 -8.34
C PHE A 53 -9.37 -6.36 -7.48
N VAL A 54 -8.59 -7.26 -8.08
CA VAL A 54 -7.65 -8.10 -7.32
C VAL A 54 -6.59 -7.24 -6.61
N VAL A 55 -6.03 -6.26 -7.33
CA VAL A 55 -4.98 -5.39 -6.77
C VAL A 55 -5.55 -4.45 -5.71
N GLN A 56 -6.68 -3.80 -5.99
CA GLN A 56 -7.30 -2.86 -5.05
C GLN A 56 -7.89 -3.57 -3.82
N GLY A 57 -8.52 -4.73 -4.02
CA GLY A 57 -9.08 -5.53 -2.93
C GLY A 57 -8.00 -6.03 -1.99
N SER A 58 -6.92 -6.61 -2.53
CA SER A 58 -5.80 -7.06 -1.69
C SER A 58 -5.07 -5.91 -0.97
N ALA A 59 -4.94 -4.74 -1.60
CA ALA A 59 -4.42 -3.55 -0.93
C ALA A 59 -5.34 -3.08 0.21
N ALA A 60 -6.66 -3.10 0.00
CA ALA A 60 -7.63 -2.75 1.03
C ALA A 60 -7.63 -3.74 2.20
N ASP A 61 -7.53 -5.05 1.93
CA ASP A 61 -7.44 -6.08 2.96
C ASP A 61 -6.17 -5.89 3.79
N TRP A 62 -5.02 -5.64 3.15
CA TRP A 62 -3.77 -5.33 3.84
C TRP A 62 -3.90 -4.09 4.72
N ALA A 63 -4.50 -3.01 4.20
CA ALA A 63 -4.69 -1.78 4.96
C ALA A 63 -5.60 -1.98 6.18
N LEU A 64 -6.69 -2.74 6.05
CA LEU A 64 -7.57 -3.06 7.20
C LEU A 64 -6.82 -3.84 8.29
N LEU A 65 -5.97 -4.79 7.90
CA LEU A 65 -5.12 -5.54 8.82
C LEU A 65 -4.08 -4.64 9.50
N LEU A 66 -3.47 -3.71 8.76
CA LEU A 66 -2.57 -2.69 9.31
C LEU A 66 -3.28 -1.86 10.38
N LEU A 67 -4.48 -1.35 10.09
CA LEU A 67 -5.26 -0.53 11.03
C LEU A 67 -5.61 -1.33 12.30
N ALA A 68 -6.02 -2.58 12.15
CA ALA A 68 -6.35 -3.45 13.29
C ALA A 68 -5.13 -3.72 14.17
N ALA A 69 -4.00 -4.11 13.56
CA ALA A 69 -2.75 -4.38 14.26
C ALA A 69 -2.21 -3.11 14.96
N LEU A 70 -2.21 -1.97 14.27
CA LEU A 70 -1.76 -0.70 14.85
C LEU A 70 -2.60 -0.31 16.06
N ARG A 71 -3.94 -0.37 15.95
CA ARG A 71 -4.83 -0.08 17.09
C ARG A 71 -4.57 -1.01 18.27
N GLN A 72 -4.31 -2.28 18.00
CA GLN A 72 -3.97 -3.25 19.04
C GLN A 72 -2.64 -2.88 19.73
N GLU A 73 -1.58 -2.63 18.97
CA GLU A 73 -0.25 -2.27 19.48
C GLU A 73 -0.30 -1.02 20.37
N LEU A 74 -0.98 0.05 19.91
CA LEU A 74 -1.12 1.29 20.68
C LEU A 74 -1.83 1.04 22.02
N ALA A 75 -2.92 0.25 21.99
CA ALA A 75 -3.70 -0.07 23.17
C ALA A 75 -2.93 -0.97 24.16
N THR A 76 -2.29 -2.04 23.70
CA THR A 76 -1.53 -2.96 24.55
C THR A 76 -0.31 -2.30 25.19
N ALA A 77 0.27 -1.32 24.49
CA ALA A 77 1.43 -0.57 24.95
C ALA A 77 1.05 0.59 25.90
N GLY A 78 -0.25 0.79 26.18
CA GLY A 78 -0.76 1.85 27.05
C GLY A 78 -0.45 3.25 26.54
N MET A 79 -0.34 3.44 25.22
CA MET A 79 0.00 4.73 24.62
C MET A 79 -1.20 5.67 24.66
N ARG A 80 -0.92 6.99 24.69
CA ARG A 80 -1.94 8.03 24.46
C ARG A 80 -2.13 8.35 22.99
N ALA A 81 -1.31 7.75 22.12
CA ALA A 81 -1.43 7.88 20.68
C ALA A 81 -2.79 7.39 20.16
N GLU A 82 -3.40 8.15 19.25
CA GLU A 82 -4.70 7.88 18.66
C GLU A 82 -4.61 7.87 17.13
N LEU A 83 -5.19 6.84 16.50
CA LEU A 83 -5.40 6.83 15.05
C LEU A 83 -6.56 7.77 14.73
N VAL A 84 -6.23 8.91 14.11
CA VAL A 84 -7.20 10.00 13.88
C VAL A 84 -7.71 10.07 12.46
N PHE A 85 -7.00 9.46 11.50
CA PHE A 85 -7.42 9.45 10.11
C PHE A 85 -6.83 8.27 9.33
N PHE A 86 -7.55 7.86 8.29
CA PHE A 86 -7.12 6.88 7.31
C PHE A 86 -7.64 7.29 5.93
N GLN A 87 -6.74 7.42 4.97
CA GLN A 87 -7.06 7.64 3.56
C GLN A 87 -6.31 6.59 2.73
N HIS A 88 -6.93 5.44 2.48
CA HIS A 88 -6.45 4.35 1.61
C HIS A 88 -5.00 3.86 1.84
N ASP A 89 -4.01 4.66 1.45
CA ASP A 89 -2.57 4.48 1.57
C ASP A 89 -1.93 5.34 2.68
N GLU A 90 -2.69 6.20 3.34
CA GLU A 90 -2.22 7.09 4.41
C GLU A 90 -2.90 6.80 5.74
N VAL A 91 -2.10 6.76 6.81
CA VAL A 91 -2.57 6.66 8.21
C VAL A 91 -2.00 7.84 8.99
N ILE A 92 -2.86 8.49 9.77
CA ILE A 92 -2.45 9.59 10.65
C ILE A 92 -2.66 9.17 12.10
N VAL A 93 -1.58 9.29 12.88
CA VAL A 93 -1.59 9.07 14.33
C VAL A 93 -1.26 10.37 15.03
N HIS A 94 -2.15 10.83 15.89
CA HIS A 94 -1.88 11.93 16.81
C HIS A 94 -1.28 11.35 18.09
N CYS A 95 -0.13 11.86 18.55
CA CYS A 95 0.50 11.33 19.74
C CYS A 95 1.32 12.40 20.48
N PRO A 96 1.55 12.24 21.79
CA PRO A 96 2.56 13.03 22.49
C PRO A 96 3.94 12.85 21.83
N GLU A 97 4.77 13.91 21.84
CA GLU A 97 6.13 13.87 21.25
C GLU A 97 6.99 12.71 21.77
N ALA A 98 6.93 12.48 23.09
CA ALA A 98 7.66 11.40 23.74
C ALA A 98 7.24 9.99 23.25
N GLU A 99 6.05 9.84 22.67
CA GLU A 99 5.54 8.57 22.15
C GLU A 99 5.83 8.40 20.64
N ALA A 100 6.19 9.46 19.91
CA ALA A 100 6.37 9.42 18.46
C ALA A 100 7.34 8.32 17.98
N PRO A 101 8.52 8.08 18.61
CA PRO A 101 9.39 6.98 18.21
C PRO A 101 8.74 5.60 18.37
N ARG A 102 7.91 5.42 19.42
CA ARG A 102 7.19 4.16 19.67
C ARG A 102 6.04 3.97 18.68
N VAL A 103 5.37 5.05 18.29
CA VAL A 103 4.33 5.02 17.26
C VAL A 103 4.90 4.64 15.90
N VAL A 104 6.05 5.21 15.52
CA VAL A 104 6.76 4.83 14.27
C VAL A 104 7.07 3.33 14.26
N GLU A 105 7.54 2.80 15.38
CA GLU A 105 7.83 1.37 15.51
C GLU A 105 6.56 0.50 15.51
N ALA A 106 5.48 0.97 16.11
CA ALA A 106 4.18 0.30 16.07
C ALA A 106 3.62 0.22 14.64
N ILE A 107 3.73 1.30 13.86
CA ILE A 107 3.34 1.33 12.44
C ILE A 107 4.16 0.31 11.64
N ARG A 108 5.49 0.30 11.84
CA ARG A 108 6.40 -0.65 11.18
C ARG A 108 6.04 -2.11 11.50
N THR A 109 5.77 -2.40 12.78
CA THR A 109 5.41 -3.73 13.27
C THR A 109 4.06 -4.18 12.73
N ALA A 110 3.06 -3.28 12.76
CA ALA A 110 1.73 -3.53 12.23
C ALA A 110 1.76 -3.80 10.72
N GLY A 111 2.54 -3.02 9.94
CA GLY A 111 2.67 -3.23 8.49
C GLY A 111 3.32 -4.57 8.14
N ALA A 112 4.35 -4.97 8.89
CA ALA A 112 4.96 -6.29 8.72
C ALA A 112 4.00 -7.42 9.08
N LEU A 113 3.19 -7.27 10.13
CA LEU A 113 2.18 -8.26 10.52
C LEU A 113 1.05 -8.36 9.48
N ALA A 114 0.52 -7.22 9.03
CA ALA A 114 -0.49 -7.17 7.98
C ALA A 114 -0.03 -7.85 6.70
N GLY A 115 1.24 -7.62 6.30
CA GLY A 115 1.85 -8.29 5.15
C GLY A 115 1.88 -9.80 5.29
N ARG A 116 2.31 -10.31 6.46
CA ARG A 116 2.33 -11.75 6.73
C ARG A 116 0.94 -12.38 6.76
N ILE A 117 -0.06 -11.71 7.33
CA ILE A 117 -1.43 -12.24 7.40
C ILE A 117 -2.07 -12.27 6.01
N ALA A 118 -1.94 -11.18 5.24
CA ALA A 118 -2.58 -11.07 3.93
C ALA A 118 -1.92 -11.96 2.87
N PHE A 119 -0.59 -12.10 2.91
CA PHE A 119 0.18 -12.69 1.80
C PHE A 119 1.11 -13.84 2.19
N GLY A 120 1.20 -14.19 3.48
CA GLY A 120 2.15 -15.19 3.97
C GLY A 120 3.61 -14.70 3.92
N GLU A 121 4.56 -15.64 3.92
CA GLU A 121 5.96 -15.33 3.67
C GLU A 121 6.17 -14.99 2.19
N THR A 122 6.67 -13.78 1.92
CA THR A 122 6.88 -13.30 0.57
C THR A 122 8.14 -12.43 0.50
N PRO A 123 8.90 -12.46 -0.62
CA PRO A 123 10.01 -11.54 -0.83
C PRO A 123 9.54 -10.11 -1.12
N VAL A 124 8.24 -9.90 -1.37
CA VAL A 124 7.66 -8.58 -1.64
C VAL A 124 7.71 -7.73 -0.38
N ARG A 125 8.22 -6.50 -0.53
CA ARG A 125 8.19 -5.49 0.54
C ARG A 125 6.97 -4.60 0.34
N PHE A 126 6.29 -4.29 1.43
CA PHE A 126 5.20 -3.32 1.50
C PHE A 126 5.73 -2.08 2.21
N PRO A 127 6.42 -1.17 1.49
CA PRO A 127 6.99 0.01 2.11
C PRO A 127 5.87 0.89 2.70
N PHE A 128 6.12 1.40 3.90
CA PHE A 128 5.26 2.36 4.56
C PHE A 128 6.22 3.36 5.22
N THR A 129 6.54 4.43 4.51
CA THR A 129 7.43 5.50 4.99
C THR A 129 6.77 6.15 6.18
N THR A 130 7.52 6.63 7.17
CA THR A 130 6.97 7.38 8.30
C THR A 130 7.64 8.75 8.40
N ALA A 131 6.86 9.79 8.74
CA ALA A 131 7.34 11.15 9.00
C ALA A 131 6.71 11.66 10.29
N VAL A 132 7.46 12.32 11.16
CA VAL A 132 6.89 12.95 12.37
C VAL A 132 6.92 14.46 12.16
N VAL A 133 5.76 15.11 12.14
CA VAL A 133 5.64 16.56 11.90
C VAL A 133 4.61 17.19 12.84
N GLU A 134 4.71 18.49 13.08
CA GLU A 134 3.78 19.18 13.99
C GLU A 134 2.42 19.43 13.34
N ARG A 135 2.40 19.61 12.01
CA ARG A 135 1.21 20.01 11.26
C ARG A 135 1.02 19.10 10.06
N TYR A 136 -0.25 18.78 9.78
CA TYR A 136 -0.62 17.94 8.64
C TYR A 136 -0.05 18.44 7.30
N SER A 137 -0.02 19.76 7.09
CA SER A 137 0.49 20.38 5.87
C SER A 137 1.97 20.15 5.59
N GLU A 138 2.72 19.65 6.58
CA GLU A 138 4.16 19.37 6.49
C GLU A 138 4.44 17.89 6.21
N ALA A 139 3.43 17.02 6.25
CA ALA A 139 3.56 15.64 5.83
C ALA A 139 3.77 15.60 4.31
N LYS A 140 4.88 15.02 3.87
CA LYS A 140 5.26 14.80 2.47
C LYS A 140 5.95 13.46 2.30
#